data_AF-A0A942REL8-F1
#
_entry.id   AF-A0A942REL8-F1
#
_cell.length_a   1.000
_cell.length_b   1.000
_cell.length_c   1.000
_cell.angle_alpha   90.00
_cell.angle_beta   90.00
_cell.angle_gamma   90.00
#
_symmetry.space_group_name_H-M   'P 1'
#
loop_
_entity.id
_entity.type
_entity.pdbx_description
1 polymer ?
#
loop_
_entity_poly.entity_id
_entity_poly.type
_entity_poly.pdbx_seq_one_letter_code
_entity_poly.pdbx_strand_id
1 'polypeptide(L)' 'MGLIREPKNIDLVVAPSILTNEDKQMISKIIADYKRTKKTPTLSESKRLRVRKSILRRTERVLS' A
#
# COMPACT_ATOMS: atom_id res chain seq x y z
N MET A 1 -23.08 -2.40 -26.23
CA MET A 1 -22.31 -3.15 -25.22
C MET A 1 -21.15 -3.83 -25.93
N GLY A 2 -19.91 -3.32 -25.77
CA GLY A 2 -18.74 -3.81 -26.50
C GLY A 2 -18.16 -5.07 -25.89
N LEU A 3 -17.73 -6.01 -26.74
CA LEU A 3 -17.07 -7.25 -26.34
C LEU A 3 -15.66 -6.92 -25.80
N ILE A 4 -15.53 -6.74 -24.49
CA ILE A 4 -14.21 -6.60 -23.86
C ILE A 4 -13.55 -7.99 -23.93
N ARG A 5 -12.65 -8.17 -24.90
CA ARG A 5 -11.80 -9.36 -24.98
C ARG A 5 -10.71 -9.23 -23.93
N GLU A 6 -10.62 -10.23 -23.05
CA GLU A 6 -9.49 -10.33 -22.13
C GLU A 6 -8.18 -10.36 -22.93
N PRO A 7 -7.15 -9.61 -22.49
CA PRO A 7 -5.89 -9.52 -23.20
C PRO A 7 -5.21 -10.89 -23.23
N LYS A 8 -4.89 -11.36 -24.44
CA LYS A 8 -4.15 -12.62 -24.63
C LYS A 8 -2.78 -12.48 -23.96
N ASN A 9 -2.40 -13.48 -23.17
CA ASN A 9 -1.12 -13.61 -22.44
C ASN A 9 -1.03 -12.85 -21.11
N ILE A 10 -2.14 -12.45 -20.49
CA ILE A 10 -2.13 -11.99 -19.09
C ILE A 10 -2.71 -13.10 -18.21
N ASP A 11 -1.82 -13.89 -17.61
CA ASP A 11 -2.20 -14.75 -16.48
C ASP A 11 -2.40 -13.85 -15.26
N LEU A 12 -3.66 -13.60 -14.90
CA LEU A 12 -4.03 -12.95 -13.65
C LEU A 12 -3.82 -13.93 -12.48
N VAL A 13 -2.56 -14.32 -12.22
CA VAL A 13 -2.21 -15.09 -11.02
C VAL A 13 -2.25 -14.14 -9.84
N VAL A 14 -3.42 -13.99 -9.22
CA VAL A 14 -3.56 -13.35 -7.91
C VAL A 14 -3.08 -14.36 -6.87
N ALA A 15 -1.77 -14.58 -6.80
CA ALA A 15 -1.18 -15.39 -5.75
C ALA A 15 -1.44 -14.70 -4.41
N PRO A 16 -1.87 -15.43 -3.37
CA PRO A 16 -2.00 -14.85 -2.04
C PRO A 16 -0.63 -14.38 -1.60
N SER A 17 -0.50 -13.07 -1.30
CA SER A 17 0.73 -12.53 -0.72
C SER A 17 0.91 -13.13 0.67
N ILE A 18 1.87 -14.04 0.80
CA ILE A 18 2.18 -14.70 2.08
C ILE A 18 2.93 -13.68 2.93
N LEU A 19 2.38 -13.37 4.12
CA LEU A 19 3.06 -12.50 5.07
C LEU A 19 4.40 -13.10 5.48
N THR A 20 5.46 -12.33 5.30
CA THR A 20 6.80 -12.72 5.73
C THR A 20 6.88 -12.73 7.26
N ASN A 21 7.93 -13.36 7.82
CA ASN A 21 8.14 -13.33 9.27
C ASN A 21 8.38 -11.91 9.78
N GLU A 22 8.99 -11.05 8.98
CA GLU A 22 9.21 -9.63 9.28
C GLU A 22 7.87 -8.88 9.39
N ASP A 23 6.95 -9.13 8.44
CA ASP A 23 5.61 -8.54 8.47
C ASP A 23 4.84 -8.94 9.73
N LYS A 24 4.91 -10.23 10.10
CA LYS A 24 4.25 -10.75 11.30
C LYS A 24 4.78 -10.07 12.58
N GLN A 25 6.10 -9.89 12.68
CA GLN A 25 6.70 -9.19 13.82
C GLN A 25 6.30 -7.71 13.87
N MET A 26 6.30 -7.04 12.72
CA MET A 26 5.88 -5.64 12.62
C MET A 26 4.42 -5.48 13.05
N ILE A 27 3.52 -6.33 12.56
CA ILE A 27 2.10 -6.31 12.91
C ILE A 27 1.91 -6.57 14.42
N SER A 28 2.58 -7.60 14.96
CA SER A 28 2.50 -7.93 16.39
C SER A 28 2.93 -6.76 17.27
N LYS A 29 4.02 -6.08 16.91
CA LYS A 29 4.51 -4.90 17.65
C LYS A 29 3.49 -3.76 17.63
N ILE A 30 2.94 -3.43 16.46
CA ILE A 30 1.93 -2.39 16.31
C ILE A 30 0.69 -2.69 17.16
N ILE A 31 0.24 -3.95 17.17
CA ILE A 31 -0.92 -4.37 17.97
C ILE A 31 -0.63 -4.23 19.46
N ALA A 32 0.55 -4.68 19.93
CA ALA A 32 0.94 -4.56 21.33
C ALA A 32 1.00 -3.10 21.78
N ASP A 33 1.64 -2.23 20.98
CA ASP A 33 1.75 -0.81 21.24
C ASP A 33 0.37 -0.13 21.29
N TYR A 34 -0.54 -0.48 20.37
CA TYR A 34 -1.91 0.02 20.37
C TYR A 34 -2.69 -0.44 21.61
N LYS A 35 -2.62 -1.73 21.98
CA LYS A 35 -3.30 -2.23 23.18
C LYS A 35 -2.83 -1.50 24.45
N ARG A 36 -1.54 -1.18 24.53
CA ARG A 36 -0.96 -0.48 25.68
C ARG A 36 -1.32 1.01 25.72
N THR A 37 -1.28 1.69 24.58
CA THR A 37 -1.34 3.16 24.53
C THR A 37 -2.68 3.71 24.01
N LYS A 38 -3.48 2.87 23.37
CA LYS A 38 -4.66 3.22 22.55
C LYS A 38 -4.39 4.24 21.43
N LYS A 39 -3.12 4.46 21.09
CA LYS A 39 -2.71 5.40 20.04
C LYS A 39 -2.35 4.64 18.77
N THR A 40 -2.89 5.10 17.64
CA THR A 40 -2.52 4.57 16.33
C THR A 40 -1.16 5.10 15.91
N PRO A 41 -0.33 4.31 15.21
CA PRO A 41 0.95 4.79 14.71
C PRO A 41 0.74 5.95 13.75
N THR A 42 1.27 7.12 14.08
CA THR A 42 1.29 8.26 13.17
C THR A 42 2.44 8.09 12.19
N LEU A 43 2.15 8.24 10.89
CA LEU A 43 3.22 8.36 9.90
C LEU A 43 4.12 9.53 10.28
N SER A 44 5.43 9.31 10.30
CA SER A 44 6.40 10.39 10.48
C SER A 44 6.15 11.48 9.43
N GLU A 45 6.33 12.75 9.79
CA GLU A 45 6.12 13.87 8.87
C GLU A 45 6.91 13.71 7.57
N SER A 46 8.12 13.18 7.66
CA SER A 46 8.97 12.86 6.52
C SER A 46 8.33 11.87 5.54
N LYS A 47 7.65 10.82 6.04
CA LYS A 47 6.93 9.87 5.18
C LYS A 47 5.67 10.50 4.59
N ARG A 48 4.94 11.33 5.35
CA ARG A 48 3.77 12.06 4.85
C ARG A 48 4.13 13.01 3.71
N LEU A 49 5.21 13.77 3.87
CA LEU A 49 5.72 14.69 2.84
C LEU A 49 6.15 13.94 1.57
N ARG A 50 6.80 12.79 1.70
CA ARG A 50 7.20 11.95 0.56
C ARG A 50 5.97 11.45 -0.23
N VAL A 51 4.94 10.96 0.45
CA VAL A 51 3.69 10.52 -0.18
C VAL A 51 3.01 11.68 -0.91
N ARG A 52 2.86 12.84 -0.28
CA ARG A 52 2.31 14.04 -0.92
C ARG A 52 3.06 14.43 -2.19
N LYS A 53 4.40 14.45 -2.12
CA LYS A 53 5.26 14.79 -3.27
C LYS A 53 5.18 13.75 -4.39
N SER A 54 4.91 12.48 -4.07
CA SER A 54 4.70 11.43 -5.09
C SER A 54 3.34 11.55 -5.78
N ILE A 55 2.30 11.97 -5.06
CA ILE A 55 0.95 12.18 -5.62
C ILE A 55 0.97 13.37 -6.57
N LEU A 56 1.55 14.50 -6.17
CA LEU A 56 1.69 15.70 -7.01
C LEU A 56 2.42 15.41 -8.34
N ARG A 57 3.55 14.67 -8.26
CA ARG A 57 4.31 14.26 -9.46
C ARG A 57 3.58 13.27 -10.36
N ARG A 58 2.55 12.60 -9.85
CA ARG A 58 1.73 11.67 -10.62
C ARG A 58 0.59 12.42 -11.30
N THR A 59 -0.03 13.39 -10.63
CA THR A 59 -1.07 14.24 -11.23
C THR A 59 -0.52 15.13 -12.33
N GLU A 60 0.68 15.69 -12.17
CA GLU A 60 1.36 16.49 -13.21
C GLU A 60 1.57 15.68 -14.51
N ARG A 61 1.91 14.39 -14.40
CA ARG A 61 2.12 13.49 -15.54
C ARG A 61 0.86 13.04 -16.25
N VAL A 62 -0.30 13.17 -15.62
CA VAL A 62 -1.61 12.79 -16.21
C VAL A 62 -2.24 13.98 -16.92
N LEU A 63 -1.84 15.21 -16.55
CA LEU A 63 -2.35 16.46 -17.11
C LEU A 63 -1.48 17.00 -18.27
N SER A 64 -0.37 16.33 -18.59
CA SER A 64 0.49 16.60 -19.77
C SER A 64 0.18 15.62 -20.88
#